data_AF-A0A951V2C4-F1
#
_entry.id   AF-A0A951V2C4-F1
#
_cell.length_a   1.000
_cell.length_b   1.000
_cell.length_c   1.000
_cell.angle_alpha   90.00
_cell.angle_beta   90.00
_cell.angle_gamma   90.00
#
_symmetry.space_group_name_H-M   'P 1'
#
loop_
_entity.id
_entity.type
_entity.pdbx_description
1 polymer ?
#
loop_
_entity_poly.entity_id
_entity_poly.type
_entity_poly.pdbx_seq_one_letter_code
_entity_poly.pdbx_strand_id
1 'polypeptide(L)'
;MDSLFVQFGIEPGSWIYSDGSGLTRYNYISPQILINILEGMYRSDMRDMWLETFPIAGVDGSLRNRMKGTPAEGRARGKTGTIANSRGLSGYVKTQSGENVVYSFLVNGHVLSSTDTDRITDGILELLSAY
;
A
#
# COMPACT_ATOMS: atom_id res chain seq x y z
N MET A 1 -17.74 -8.34 -2.98
CA MET A 1 -16.39 -8.01 -3.49
C MET A 1 -16.50 -7.64 -4.96
N ASP A 2 -17.01 -8.56 -5.78
CA ASP A 2 -17.06 -8.41 -7.25
C ASP A 2 -17.84 -7.16 -7.71
N SER A 3 -19.01 -6.89 -7.13
CA SER A 3 -19.80 -5.69 -7.44
C SER A 3 -19.08 -4.38 -7.12
N LEU A 4 -18.30 -4.35 -6.03
CA LEU A 4 -17.50 -3.18 -5.63
C LEU A 4 -16.30 -3.00 -6.56
N PHE A 5 -15.65 -4.09 -6.97
CA PHE A 5 -14.49 -4.03 -7.85
C PHE A 5 -14.86 -3.52 -9.24
N VAL A 6 -16.01 -3.96 -9.76
CA VAL A 6 -16.58 -3.43 -11.01
C VAL A 6 -16.91 -1.93 -10.86
N GLN A 7 -17.44 -1.50 -9.70
CA GLN A 7 -17.68 -0.08 -9.44
C GLN A 7 -16.40 0.77 -9.44
N PHE A 8 -15.27 0.19 -9.02
CA PHE A 8 -13.95 0.81 -9.09
C PHE A 8 -13.23 0.60 -10.44
N GLY A 9 -13.94 0.15 -11.48
CA GLY A 9 -13.40 0.00 -12.83
C GLY A 9 -12.38 -1.13 -12.97
N ILE A 10 -12.45 -2.14 -12.10
CA ILE A 10 -11.59 -3.32 -12.17
C ILE A 10 -12.25 -4.37 -13.07
N GLU A 11 -11.50 -4.89 -14.04
CA GLU A 11 -11.98 -5.88 -15.01
C GLU A 11 -12.34 -7.22 -14.33
N PRO A 12 -13.58 -7.72 -14.47
CA PRO A 12 -13.96 -9.02 -13.94
C PRO A 12 -12.99 -10.14 -14.35
N GLY A 13 -12.58 -10.96 -13.39
CA GLY A 13 -11.64 -12.07 -13.63
C GLY A 13 -10.16 -11.68 -13.57
N SER A 14 -9.83 -10.39 -13.37
CA SER A 14 -8.44 -9.93 -13.21
C SER A 14 -7.86 -10.15 -11.81
N TRP A 15 -8.61 -10.78 -10.88
CA TRP A 15 -8.18 -11.07 -9.51
C TRP A 15 -8.55 -12.49 -9.11
N ILE A 16 -7.75 -13.08 -8.23
CA ILE A 16 -8.10 -14.30 -7.50
C ILE A 16 -8.13 -13.93 -6.03
N TYR A 17 -9.30 -14.07 -5.41
CA TYR A 17 -9.53 -13.76 -4.01
C TYR A 17 -9.95 -15.04 -3.28
N SER A 18 -9.06 -15.55 -2.45
CA SER A 18 -9.23 -16.76 -1.65
C SER A 18 -9.49 -16.44 -0.18
N ASP A 19 -8.92 -15.36 0.36
CA ASP A 19 -9.22 -14.86 1.71
C ASP A 19 -9.04 -13.33 1.85
N GLY A 20 -9.59 -12.76 2.93
CA GLY A 20 -9.53 -11.31 3.19
C GLY A 20 -8.35 -10.84 4.03
N SER A 21 -7.57 -11.75 4.60
CA SER A 21 -6.42 -11.39 5.44
C SER A 21 -5.13 -11.23 4.61
N GLY A 22 -5.06 -11.87 3.45
CA GLY A 22 -3.85 -11.96 2.65
C GLY A 22 -2.91 -13.10 3.06
N LEU A 23 -3.35 -14.04 3.91
CA LEU A 23 -2.49 -15.11 4.42
C LEU A 23 -2.31 -16.26 3.44
N THR A 24 -3.31 -16.52 2.60
CA THR A 24 -3.20 -17.49 1.52
C THR A 24 -2.33 -16.98 0.37
N ARG A 25 -1.52 -17.90 -0.18
CA ARG A 25 -0.72 -17.65 -1.40
C ARG A 25 -1.56 -17.63 -2.67
N TYR A 26 -2.82 -18.05 -2.58
CA TYR A 26 -3.76 -18.09 -3.71
C TYR A 26 -4.53 -16.78 -3.89
N ASN A 27 -4.16 -15.73 -3.16
CA ASN A 27 -4.58 -14.37 -3.47
C ASN A 27 -3.68 -13.79 -4.56
N TYR A 28 -4.25 -13.50 -5.73
CA TYR A 28 -3.55 -12.86 -6.83
C TYR A 28 -4.24 -11.55 -7.18
N ILE A 29 -3.52 -10.45 -6.96
CA ILE A 29 -3.97 -9.09 -7.22
C ILE A 29 -2.80 -8.30 -7.81
N SER A 30 -3.07 -7.47 -8.82
CA SER A 30 -2.04 -6.59 -9.39
C SER A 30 -1.94 -5.29 -8.58
N PRO A 31 -0.78 -4.59 -8.62
CA PRO A 31 -0.67 -3.27 -8.02
C PRO A 31 -1.70 -2.27 -8.57
N GLN A 32 -2.06 -2.38 -9.86
CA GLN A 32 -3.05 -1.51 -10.48
C GLN A 32 -4.43 -1.65 -9.86
N ILE A 33 -4.84 -2.87 -9.52
CA ILE A 33 -6.13 -3.10 -8.84
C ILE A 33 -6.14 -2.43 -7.47
N LEU A 34 -5.04 -2.52 -6.72
CA LEU A 34 -4.92 -1.84 -5.42
C LEU A 34 -4.95 -0.32 -5.58
N ILE A 35 -4.29 0.22 -6.60
CA ILE A 35 -4.36 1.66 -6.93
C ILE A 35 -5.80 2.08 -7.20
N ASN A 36 -6.54 1.34 -8.05
CA ASN A 36 -7.93 1.68 -8.37
C ASN A 36 -8.83 1.69 -7.12
N ILE A 37 -8.65 0.71 -6.21
CA ILE A 37 -9.39 0.67 -4.93
C ILE A 37 -9.04 1.88 -4.07
N LEU A 38 -7.74 2.16 -3.91
CA LEU A 38 -7.27 3.27 -3.08
C LEU A 38 -7.74 4.62 -3.64
N GLU A 39 -7.70 4.83 -4.95
CA GLU A 39 -8.23 6.03 -5.59
C GLU A 39 -9.76 6.15 -5.42
N GLY A 40 -10.50 5.06 -5.61
CA GLY A 40 -11.94 5.01 -5.42
C GLY A 40 -12.34 5.39 -4.00
N MET A 41 -11.68 4.81 -2.99
CA MET A 41 -11.91 5.15 -1.58
C MET A 41 -11.53 6.58 -1.25
N TYR A 42 -10.43 7.08 -1.83
CA TYR A 42 -9.99 8.46 -1.61
C TYR A 42 -10.99 9.50 -2.15
N ARG A 43 -11.73 9.17 -3.21
CA ARG A 43 -12.77 10.03 -3.79
C ARG A 43 -14.15 9.87 -3.14
N SER A 44 -14.31 8.90 -2.26
CA SER A 44 -15.59 8.60 -1.60
C SER A 44 -15.82 9.46 -0.35
N ASP A 45 -17.07 9.51 0.11
CA ASP A 45 -17.44 10.17 1.37
C ASP A 45 -16.80 9.51 2.61
N MET A 46 -16.28 8.29 2.46
CA MET A 46 -15.59 7.55 3.53
C MET A 46 -14.08 7.84 3.60
N ARG A 47 -13.55 8.74 2.76
CA ARG A 47 -12.10 9.02 2.66
C ARG A 47 -11.42 9.18 4.01
N ASP A 48 -11.95 10.03 4.88
CA ASP A 48 -11.26 10.41 6.11
C ASP A 48 -11.19 9.22 7.09
N MET A 49 -12.30 8.51 7.28
CA MET A 49 -12.35 7.27 8.06
C MET A 49 -11.44 6.19 7.46
N TRP A 50 -11.40 6.06 6.13
CA TRP A 50 -10.54 5.11 5.44
C TRP A 50 -9.06 5.40 5.71
N LEU A 51 -8.63 6.66 5.59
CA LEU A 51 -7.24 7.08 5.84
C LEU A 51 -6.79 6.84 7.28
N GLU A 52 -7.69 6.84 8.25
CA GLU A 52 -7.41 6.54 9.66
C GLU A 52 -7.11 5.06 9.91
N THR A 53 -7.50 4.16 9.01
CA THR A 53 -7.22 2.72 9.14
C THR A 53 -5.77 2.35 8.82
N PHE A 54 -5.03 3.27 8.19
CA PHE A 54 -3.67 3.01 7.73
C PHE A 54 -2.63 3.46 8.77
N PRO A 55 -1.66 2.58 9.11
CA PRO A 55 -0.47 2.99 9.83
C PRO A 55 0.25 4.16 9.15
N ILE A 56 0.79 5.07 9.95
CA ILE A 56 1.54 6.26 9.55
C ILE A 56 3.04 5.97 9.69
N ALA A 57 3.80 6.29 8.64
CA ALA A 57 5.26 6.14 8.60
C ALA A 57 5.94 6.87 9.76
N GLY A 58 6.79 6.13 10.49
CA GLY A 58 7.54 6.62 11.66
C GLY A 58 6.72 6.79 12.94
N VAL A 59 5.39 6.60 12.89
CA VAL A 59 4.50 6.94 14.01
C VAL A 59 3.91 5.68 14.66
N ASP A 60 3.17 4.85 13.91
CA ASP A 60 2.38 3.77 14.51
C ASP A 60 2.28 2.48 13.68
N GLY A 61 1.57 1.49 14.24
CA GLY A 61 1.32 0.21 13.61
C GLY A 61 2.57 -0.52 13.14
N SER A 62 2.50 -1.06 11.93
CA SER A 62 3.61 -1.76 11.27
C SER A 62 4.64 -0.84 10.63
N LEU A 63 4.38 0.47 10.53
CA LEU A 63 5.29 1.47 9.99
C LEU A 63 6.01 2.29 11.06
N ARG A 64 5.71 2.07 12.36
CA ARG A 64 6.25 2.84 13.50
C ARG A 64 7.77 2.97 13.56
N ASN A 65 8.50 2.05 12.94
CA ASN A 65 9.97 2.02 12.92
C ASN A 65 10.56 2.16 11.51
N ARG A 66 9.73 2.43 10.50
CA ARG A 66 10.14 2.60 9.10
C ARG A 66 10.10 4.08 8.74
N MET A 67 11.03 4.50 7.88
CA MET A 67 11.09 5.85 7.29
C MET A 67 11.14 7.00 8.34
N LYS A 68 11.81 6.80 9.48
CA LYS A 68 12.04 7.87 10.47
C LYS A 68 13.16 8.80 10.02
N GLY A 69 12.99 10.09 10.25
CA GLY A 69 13.92 11.14 9.84
C GLY A 69 13.94 11.39 8.34
N THR A 70 12.96 10.89 7.59
CA THR A 70 12.90 11.01 6.13
C THR A 70 11.70 11.84 5.70
N PRO A 71 11.64 12.31 4.43
CA PRO A 71 10.49 13.02 3.90
C PRO A 71 9.15 12.32 4.09
N ALA A 72 9.14 10.99 4.13
CA ALA A 72 7.93 10.18 4.26
C ALA A 72 7.37 10.14 5.70
N GLU A 73 8.18 10.46 6.73
CA GLU A 73 7.75 10.44 8.13
C GLU A 73 6.53 11.34 8.35
N GLY A 74 5.47 10.78 8.95
CA GLY A 74 4.21 11.50 9.20
C GLY A 74 3.39 11.85 7.94
N ARG A 75 3.94 11.63 6.72
CA ARG A 75 3.30 11.96 5.45
C ARG A 75 2.79 10.75 4.69
N ALA A 76 3.48 9.61 4.82
CA ALA A 76 3.08 8.35 4.22
C ALA A 76 2.16 7.56 5.17
N ARG A 77 1.09 7.02 4.61
CA ARG A 77 0.13 6.11 5.24
C ARG A 77 0.04 4.85 4.41
N GLY A 78 0.21 3.68 5.02
CA GLY A 78 0.29 2.45 4.23
C GLY A 78 -0.02 1.18 4.99
N LYS A 79 -0.67 0.25 4.29
CA LYS A 79 -0.93 -1.09 4.80
C LYS A 79 0.20 -2.00 4.36
N THR A 80 0.85 -2.62 5.34
CA THR A 80 1.88 -3.65 5.10
C THR A 80 1.25 -5.02 4.89
N GLY A 81 1.83 -5.81 3.99
CA GLY A 81 1.59 -7.24 3.81
C GLY A 81 2.90 -8.02 3.88
N THR A 82 2.91 -9.12 4.63
CA THR A 82 4.09 -9.97 4.80
C THR A 82 3.69 -11.42 4.85
N ILE A 83 4.17 -12.20 3.88
CA ILE A 83 4.17 -13.67 3.91
C ILE A 83 5.52 -14.15 3.41
N ALA A 84 5.88 -15.42 3.61
CA ALA A 84 7.20 -15.91 3.21
C ALA A 84 7.46 -15.67 1.71
N ASN A 85 8.57 -14.97 1.42
CA ASN A 85 9.04 -14.53 0.11
C ASN A 85 8.10 -13.54 -0.62
N SER A 86 7.17 -12.89 0.09
CA SER A 86 6.36 -11.80 -0.47
C SER A 86 6.21 -10.63 0.50
N ARG A 87 6.42 -9.42 -0.03
CA ARG A 87 6.19 -8.16 0.68
C ARG A 87 5.19 -7.31 -0.08
N GLY A 88 4.37 -6.58 0.68
CA GLY A 88 3.43 -5.59 0.15
C GLY A 88 3.46 -4.31 0.98
N LEU A 89 3.40 -3.17 0.31
CA LEU A 89 3.16 -1.88 0.93
C LEU A 89 2.37 -1.00 -0.04
N SER A 90 1.12 -0.71 0.30
CA SER A 90 0.24 0.11 -0.52
C SER A 90 -0.49 1.14 0.34
N GLY A 91 -0.74 2.32 -0.22
CA GLY A 91 -1.42 3.39 0.51
C GLY A 91 -1.26 4.75 -0.16
N TYR A 92 -1.12 5.79 0.66
CA TYR A 92 -1.12 7.19 0.27
C TYR A 92 0.09 7.91 0.82
N VAL A 93 0.58 8.90 0.09
CA VAL A 93 1.59 9.80 0.60
C VAL A 93 1.30 11.22 0.15
N LYS A 94 1.48 12.17 1.07
CA LYS A 94 1.48 13.60 0.73
C LYS A 94 2.92 14.03 0.47
N THR A 95 3.23 14.47 -0.74
CA THR A 95 4.57 14.91 -1.13
C THR A 95 4.94 16.23 -0.43
N GLN A 96 6.20 16.65 -0.49
CA GLN A 96 6.64 17.94 0.06
C GLN A 96 6.03 19.12 -0.71
N SER A 97 5.84 18.97 -2.02
CA SER A 97 5.08 19.91 -2.85
C SER A 97 3.58 19.96 -2.52
N GLY A 98 3.08 19.01 -1.74
CA GLY A 98 1.70 18.97 -1.25
C GLY A 98 0.73 18.15 -2.10
N GLU A 99 1.23 17.44 -3.12
CA GLU A 99 0.45 16.52 -3.94
C GLU A 99 0.10 15.25 -3.14
N ASN A 100 -1.09 14.70 -3.38
CA ASN A 100 -1.47 13.41 -2.82
C ASN A 100 -1.23 12.33 -3.87
N VAL A 101 -0.39 11.36 -3.52
CA VAL A 101 -0.02 10.25 -4.41
C VAL A 101 -0.51 8.94 -3.82
N VAL A 102 -1.12 8.11 -4.67
CA VAL A 102 -1.46 6.72 -4.36
C VAL A 102 -0.29 5.85 -4.82
N TYR A 103 0.11 4.88 -4.00
CA TYR A 103 1.20 3.97 -4.33
C TYR A 103 0.88 2.53 -3.95
N SER A 104 1.51 1.58 -4.65
CA SER A 104 1.39 0.16 -4.36
C SER A 104 2.64 -0.60 -4.78
N PHE A 105 3.37 -1.15 -3.81
CA PHE A 105 4.52 -2.01 -4.03
C PHE A 105 4.16 -3.45 -3.66
N LEU A 106 4.25 -4.36 -4.63
CA LEU A 106 4.10 -5.80 -4.43
C LEU A 106 5.37 -6.50 -4.90
N VAL A 107 6.09 -7.14 -3.98
CA VAL A 107 7.37 -7.80 -4.25
C VAL A 107 7.23 -9.29 -3.93
N ASN A 108 7.13 -10.11 -4.97
CA ASN A 108 7.00 -11.57 -4.86
C ASN A 108 8.32 -12.27 -5.23
N GLY A 109 8.60 -13.41 -4.59
CA GLY A 109 9.77 -14.23 -4.89
C GLY A 109 11.10 -13.57 -4.51
N HIS A 110 11.11 -12.61 -3.57
CA HIS A 110 12.36 -11.98 -3.16
C HIS A 110 13.27 -12.99 -2.45
N VAL A 111 14.55 -12.95 -2.81
CA VAL A 111 15.61 -13.79 -2.21
C VAL A 111 16.36 -13.09 -1.07
N LEU A 112 16.16 -11.78 -0.94
CA LEU A 112 16.74 -10.97 0.11
C LEU A 112 16.07 -11.24 1.45
N SER A 113 16.65 -10.72 2.53
CA SER A 113 15.92 -10.66 3.79
C SER A 113 14.67 -9.81 3.61
N SER A 114 13.66 -10.15 4.40
CA SER A 114 12.43 -9.40 4.49
C SER A 114 12.70 -7.92 4.79
N THR A 115 13.64 -7.61 5.69
CA THR A 115 14.01 -6.23 6.05
C THR A 115 14.68 -5.49 4.89
N ASP A 116 15.54 -6.15 4.12
CA ASP A 116 16.20 -5.51 2.98
C ASP A 116 15.24 -5.21 1.84
N THR A 117 14.24 -6.07 1.64
CA THR A 117 13.16 -5.82 0.68
C THR A 117 12.29 -4.64 1.13
N ASP A 118 11.97 -4.54 2.42
CA ASP A 118 11.29 -3.38 2.99
C ASP A 118 12.07 -2.09 2.75
N ARG A 119 13.40 -2.10 2.95
CA ARG A 119 14.28 -0.93 2.71
C ARG A 119 14.23 -0.43 1.27
N ILE A 120 14.12 -1.33 0.29
CA ILE A 120 13.98 -0.94 -1.13
C ILE A 120 12.66 -0.19 -1.32
N THR A 121 11.55 -0.74 -0.82
CA THR A 121 10.23 -0.09 -0.94
C THR A 121 10.16 1.22 -0.17
N ASP A 122 10.81 1.30 1.01
CA ASP A 122 10.91 2.52 1.80
C ASP A 122 11.71 3.59 1.05
N GLY A 123 12.88 3.26 0.49
CA GLY A 123 13.68 4.21 -0.26
C GLY A 123 12.95 4.80 -1.48
N ILE A 124 12.17 3.99 -2.20
CA ILE A 124 11.34 4.49 -3.31
C ILE A 124 10.27 5.46 -2.79
N LEU A 125 9.61 5.13 -1.69
CA LEU A 125 8.58 5.98 -1.08
C LEU A 125 9.15 7.27 -0.51
N GLU A 126 10.34 7.23 0.07
CA GLU A 126 11.07 8.39 0.54
C GLU A 126 11.40 9.35 -0.60
N LEU A 127 11.90 8.84 -1.72
CA LEU A 127 12.13 9.62 -2.93
C LEU A 127 10.84 10.23 -3.46
N LEU A 128 9.77 9.44 -3.55
CA LEU A 128 8.46 9.93 -3.98
C LEU A 128 7.91 11.04 -3.06
N SER A 129 8.14 10.90 -1.76
CA SER A 129 7.71 11.88 -0.75
C SER A 129 8.48 13.19 -0.82
N ALA A 130 9.70 13.17 -1.37
CA ALA A 130 10.58 14.33 -1.47
C ALA A 130 10.26 15.25 -2.66
N TYR A 131 9.45 14.78 -3.63
CA TYR A 131 8.89 15.63 -4.68
C TYR A 131 7.98 16.72 -4.09
#